data_AF-A0A840DZH3-F1
#
_entry.id   AF-A0A840DZH3-F1
#
_cell.length_a   1.000
_cell.length_b   1.000
_cell.length_c   1.000
_cell.angle_alpha   90.00
_cell.angle_beta   90.00
_cell.angle_gamma   90.00
#
_symmetry.space_group_name_H-M   'P 1'
#
loop_
_entity.id
_entity.type
_entity.pdbx_description
1 polymer ?
#
loop_
_entity_poly.entity_id
_entity_poly.type
_entity_poly.pdbx_seq_one_letter_code
_entity_poly.pdbx_strand_id
1 'polypeptide(L)' 'MVPALVTHWDVSDDGHSTVVAFHFRDSLKFHNGRPVNANDFVGDMMRIVKLQMAKAEIFNEYRILEQNVDDAFYP' A
#
# COMPACT_ATOMS: atom_id res chain seq x y z
N MET A 1 -3.22 18.02 -4.83
CA MET A 1 -3.39 16.99 -3.77
C MET A 1 -2.22 17.09 -2.81
N VAL A 2 -2.47 17.24 -1.51
CA VAL A 2 -1.41 17.33 -0.48
C VAL A 2 -1.29 15.95 0.17
N PRO A 3 -0.08 15.35 0.27
CA PRO A 3 0.11 14.07 0.94
C PRO A 3 -0.26 14.16 2.43
N ALA A 4 -1.36 13.50 2.82
CA ALA A 4 -1.84 13.48 4.20
C ALA A 4 -1.13 12.42 5.06
N LEU A 5 -0.79 11.26 4.47
CA LEU A 5 -0.19 10.12 5.15
C LEU A 5 1.33 10.03 4.94
N VAL A 6 1.77 10.21 3.70
CA VAL A 6 3.18 10.08 3.32
C VAL A 6 3.84 11.46 3.20
N THR A 7 5.15 11.52 3.36
CA THR A 7 5.96 12.71 3.07
C THR A 7 6.34 12.76 1.59
N HIS A 8 6.71 11.61 1.03
CA HIS A 8 7.09 11.40 -0.36
C HIS A 8 6.98 9.92 -0.73
N TRP A 9 7.26 9.60 -1.99
CA TRP A 9 7.42 8.25 -2.48
C TRP A 9 8.59 8.19 -3.47
N ASP A 10 9.25 7.04 -3.51
CA ASP A 10 10.25 6.72 -4.52
C ASP A 10 9.65 5.76 -5.55
N VAL A 11 10.09 5.89 -6.79
CA VAL A 11 9.74 4.96 -7.86
C VAL A 11 11.03 4.39 -8.42
N SER A 12 11.14 3.07 -8.44
CA SER A 12 12.24 2.35 -9.10
C SER A 12 11.67 1.38 -10.12
N ASP A 13 12.31 1.29 -11.27
CA ASP A 13 11.94 0.36 -12.34
C ASP A 13 13.20 -0.32 -12.86
N ASP A 14 13.20 -1.65 -12.88
CA ASP A 14 14.32 -2.47 -13.36
C ASP A 14 14.07 -3.09 -14.74
N GLY A 15 13.01 -2.68 -15.44
CA GLY A 15 12.57 -3.23 -16.71
C GLY A 15 11.75 -4.52 -16.58
N HIS A 16 11.66 -5.10 -15.39
CA HIS A 16 10.85 -6.27 -15.07
C HIS A 16 9.72 -5.95 -14.08
N SER A 17 9.95 -4.98 -13.20
CA SER A 17 9.05 -4.59 -12.13
C SER A 17 9.16 -3.10 -11.83
N THR A 18 8.03 -2.47 -11.55
CA THR A 18 7.98 -1.11 -11.02
C THR A 18 7.63 -1.20 -9.54
N VAL A 19 8.51 -0.70 -8.68
CA VAL A 19 8.30 -0.63 -7.23
C VAL A 19 8.04 0.83 -6.84
N VAL A 20 6.98 1.05 -6.06
CA VAL A 20 6.63 2.34 -5.49
C VAL A 20 6.77 2.25 -3.97
N ALA A 21 7.80 2.91 -3.42
CA ALA A 21 8.08 2.91 -1.98
C ALA A 21 7.50 4.17 -1.33
N PHE A 22 6.65 4.00 -0.32
CA PHE A 22 5.96 5.10 0.36
C PHE A 22 6.62 5.43 1.71
N HIS A 23 6.98 6.71 1.91
CA HIS A 23 7.61 7.15 3.15
C HIS A 23 6.61 7.86 4.05
N PHE A 24 6.22 7.21 5.15
CA PHE A 24 5.20 7.70 6.08
C PHE A 24 5.73 8.86 6.93
N ARG A 25 4.82 9.72 7.40
CA ARG A 25 5.14 10.73 8.42
C ARG A 25 5.29 10.07 9.79
N ASP A 26 6.35 10.39 10.52
CA ASP A 26 6.61 9.83 11.86
C ASP A 26 5.53 10.16 12.90
N SER A 27 4.79 11.25 12.69
CA SER A 27 3.80 11.75 13.64
C SER A 27 2.39 11.16 13.49
N LEU A 28 2.21 10.15 12.62
CA LEU A 28 0.89 9.57 12.38
C LEU A 28 0.44 8.70 13.56
N LYS A 29 -0.76 8.99 14.08
CA LYS A 29 -1.41 8.21 15.12
C LYS A 29 -2.87 7.98 14.75
N PHE A 30 -3.35 6.78 15.06
CA PHE A 30 -4.79 6.50 15.05
C PHE A 30 -5.50 7.30 16.16
N HIS A 31 -6.83 7.37 16.09
CA HIS A 31 -7.64 8.06 17.09
C HIS A 31 -7.46 7.51 18.53
N ASN A 32 -7.00 6.27 18.67
CA ASN A 32 -6.68 5.63 19.95
C ASN A 32 -5.24 5.88 20.44
N GLY A 33 -4.47 6.72 19.74
CA GLY A 33 -3.10 7.08 20.10
C GLY A 33 -2.02 6.11 19.64
N ARG A 34 -2.37 4.95 19.06
CA ARG A 34 -1.40 4.00 18.51
C ARG A 34 -0.70 4.62 17.30
N PRO A 35 0.65 4.54 17.18
CA PRO A 35 1.35 5.00 15.99
C PRO A 35 0.94 4.16 14.77
N VAL A 36 0.83 4.82 13.62
CA VAL A 36 0.65 4.15 12.33
C VAL A 36 2.00 3.61 11.88
N ASN A 37 2.04 2.37 11.38
CA ASN A 37 3.24 1.79 10.76
C ASN A 37 2.93 1.21 9.37
N ALA A 38 3.98 0.82 8.63
CA ALA A 38 3.84 0.30 7.27
C ALA A 38 2.96 -0.96 7.18
N ASN A 39 2.98 -1.83 8.19
CA ASN A 39 2.14 -3.03 8.20
C ASN A 39 0.65 -2.71 8.27
N ASP A 40 0.26 -1.60 8.93
CA ASP A 40 -1.15 -1.17 8.95
C ASP A 40 -1.64 -0.85 7.52
N PHE A 41 -0.80 -0.19 6.74
CA PHE A 41 -1.10 0.15 5.35
C PHE A 41 -1.11 -1.08 4.45
N VAL A 42 -0.07 -1.92 4.54
CA VAL A 42 0.05 -3.17 3.77
C VAL A 42 -1.15 -4.09 4.03
N GLY A 43 -1.54 -4.25 5.29
CA GLY A 43 -2.70 -5.07 5.68
C GLY A 43 -4.01 -4.56 5.08
N ASP A 44 -4.22 -3.24 5.04
CA ASP A 44 -5.41 -2.66 4.41
C ASP A 44 -5.44 -2.87 2.90
N MET A 45 -4.29 -2.72 2.22
CA MET A 45 -4.16 -2.96 0.78
C MET A 45 -4.42 -4.43 0.43
N MET A 46 -3.81 -5.35 1.18
CA MET A 46 -4.08 -6.78 1.06
C MET A 46 -5.56 -7.10 1.27
N ARG A 47 -6.20 -6.50 2.27
CA ARG A 47 -7.62 -6.70 2.58
C ARG A 47 -8.53 -6.26 1.44
N ILE A 48 -8.24 -5.13 0.79
CA ILE A 48 -9.03 -4.63 -0.36
C ILE A 48 -9.06 -5.68 -1.47
N VAL A 49 -7.91 -6.29 -1.79
CA VAL A 49 -7.79 -7.31 -2.84
C VAL A 49 -8.39 -8.65 -2.38
N LYS A 50 -8.03 -9.16 -1.20
CA LYS A 50 -8.49 -10.46 -0.70
C LYS A 50 -10.01 -10.51 -0.51
N LEU A 51 -10.64 -9.39 -0.14
CA LEU A 51 -12.09 -9.31 0.04
C LEU A 51 -12.83 -8.81 -1.22
N GLN A 52 -12.14 -8.67 -2.36
CA GLN A 52 -12.71 -8.23 -3.64
C GLN A 52 -13.61 -6.98 -3.49
N MET A 53 -13.13 -5.97 -2.76
CA MET A 53 -13.87 -4.73 -2.57
C MET A 53 -13.94 -3.94 -3.90
N ALA A 54 -14.84 -2.96 -4.01
CA ALA A 54 -14.97 -2.15 -5.23
C ALA A 54 -13.64 -1.52 -5.73
N LYS A 55 -12.68 -1.26 -4.82
CA LYS A 55 -11.35 -0.73 -5.18
C LYS A 55 -10.34 -1.79 -5.65
N ALA A 56 -10.68 -3.07 -5.59
CA ALA A 56 -9.84 -4.18 -6.06
C ALA A 56 -9.64 -4.15 -7.58
N GLU A 57 -10.60 -3.58 -8.33
CA GLU A 57 -10.55 -3.51 -9.79
C GLU A 57 -9.26 -2.84 -10.30
N ILE A 58 -8.82 -1.76 -9.64
CA ILE A 58 -7.55 -1.08 -9.97
C ILE A 58 -6.36 -2.04 -9.83
N PHE A 59 -6.32 -2.90 -8.81
CA PHE A 59 -5.21 -3.85 -8.61
C PHE A 59 -5.27 -5.01 -9.62
N ASN A 60 -6.48 -5.44 -9.98
CA ASN A 60 -6.68 -6.48 -10.99
C ASN A 60 -6.14 -6.05 -12.36
N GLU A 61 -6.24 -4.77 -12.74
CA GLU A 61 -5.66 -4.21 -13.96
C GLU A 61 -4.14 -4.43 -14.04
N TYR A 62 -3.45 -4.36 -12.91
CA TYR A 62 -2.02 -4.64 -12.78
C TYR A 62 -1.71 -6.11 -12.46
N ARG A 63 -2.70 -7.00 -12.55
CA ARG A 63 -2.59 -8.44 -12.22
C ARG A 63 -2.17 -8.71 -10.77
N ILE A 64 -2.47 -7.78 -9.87
CA ILE A 64 -2.38 -8.00 -8.42
C ILE A 64 -3.72 -8.60 -7.98
N LEU A 65 -3.70 -9.89 -7.67
CA LEU A 65 -4.84 -10.75 -7.40
C LEU A 65 -4.64 -11.45 -6.04
N GLU A 66 -5.67 -12.12 -5.55
CA GLU A 66 -5.61 -12.82 -4.25
C GLU A 66 -4.40 -13.77 -4.14
N GLN A 67 -4.03 -14.45 -5.23
CA GLN A 67 -2.93 -15.43 -5.23
C GLN A 67 -1.52 -14.84 -5.16
N ASN A 68 -1.32 -13.55 -5.44
CA ASN A 68 0.00 -12.91 -5.48
C ASN A 68 0.06 -11.57 -4.72
N VAL A 69 -1.02 -11.19 -4.04
CA VAL A 69 -1.09 -9.92 -3.29
C VAL A 69 -0.05 -9.83 -2.17
N ASP A 70 0.34 -10.96 -1.59
CA ASP A 70 1.35 -11.00 -0.52
C ASP A 70 2.77 -10.70 -1.04
N ASP A 71 3.04 -10.94 -2.32
CA ASP A 71 4.30 -10.56 -2.98
C ASP A 71 4.26 -9.11 -3.48
N ALA A 72 3.06 -8.61 -3.82
CA ALA A 72 2.85 -7.27 -4.36
C ALA A 72 2.91 -6.15 -3.31
N PHE A 73 2.56 -6.45 -2.05
CA PHE A 73 2.58 -5.48 -0.95
C PHE A 73 3.45 -5.98 0.20
N TYR A 74 4.53 -5.26 0.49
CA TYR A 74 5.42 -5.56 1.61
C TYR A 74 5.82 -4.28 2.38
N PRO A 75 6.20 -4.41 3.67
CA PRO A 75 6.61 -3.28 4.50
C PRO A 75 7.96 -2.66 4.12
#